data_AF-A0A535YQT5-F1
#
_entry.id   AF-A0A535YQT5-F1
#
_cell.length_a   1.000
_cell.length_b   1.000
_cell.length_c   1.000
_cell.angle_alpha   90.00
_cell.angle_beta   90.00
_cell.angle_gamma   90.00
#
_symmetry.space_group_name_H-M   'P 1'
#
loop_
_entity.id
_entity.type
_entity.pdbx_description
1 polymer ?
#
loop_
_entity_poly.entity_id
_entity_poly.type
_entity_poly.pdbx_seq_one_letter_code
_entity_poly.pdbx_strand_id
1 'polypeptide(L)'
;MPWTQPVQLPFLWIYGRRDATISVMGANIYPEDIETLIYQDAKLAARTHSFALAVVTDATATPRPCILLELSDDGLTEAAWAEQLAAQFQRGLAGLNLDYKAALSEFPLAMAPIVETHRRGEGPFKADAGRIKQRRIVA
;
A
#
# COMPACT_ATOMS: atom_id res chain seq x y z
N MET A 1 -3.00 -41.89 35.16
CA MET A 1 -1.83 -41.39 34.40
C MET A 1 -1.77 -39.88 34.55
N PRO A 2 -0.79 -39.32 35.28
CA PRO A 2 -0.73 -37.88 35.62
C PRO A 2 -0.51 -36.94 34.42
N TRP A 3 -0.42 -37.47 33.21
CA TRP A 3 -0.13 -36.77 31.95
C TRP A 3 -1.37 -36.21 31.22
N THR A 4 -2.53 -36.16 31.89
CA THR A 4 -3.81 -35.75 31.28
C THR A 4 -4.27 -34.36 31.69
N GLN A 5 -3.50 -33.62 32.49
CA GLN A 5 -3.85 -32.25 32.82
C GLN A 5 -3.44 -31.30 31.69
N PRO A 6 -4.39 -30.60 31.04
CA PRO A 6 -4.06 -29.62 30.01
C PRO A 6 -3.32 -28.44 30.66
N VAL A 7 -2.16 -28.11 30.11
CA VAL A 7 -1.40 -26.92 30.51
C VAL A 7 -2.24 -25.69 30.18
N GLN A 8 -2.57 -24.88 31.19
CA GLN A 8 -3.27 -23.61 31.02
C GLN A 8 -2.30 -22.60 30.39
N LEU A 9 -2.33 -22.47 29.08
CA LEU A 9 -1.54 -21.49 28.34
C LEU A 9 -2.30 -20.16 28.24
N PRO A 10 -1.60 -19.03 28.33
CA PRO A 10 -2.22 -17.72 28.15
C PRO A 10 -2.76 -17.58 26.72
N PHE A 11 -3.95 -17.00 26.60
CA PHE A 11 -4.49 -16.56 25.31
C PHE A 11 -3.82 -15.24 24.92
N LEU A 12 -3.09 -15.23 23.80
CA LEU A 12 -2.50 -14.03 23.22
C LEU A 12 -3.36 -13.53 22.06
N TRP A 13 -3.90 -12.33 22.20
CA TRP A 13 -4.60 -11.60 21.14
C TRP A 13 -3.70 -10.48 20.61
N ILE A 14 -3.40 -10.52 19.31
CA ILE A 14 -2.61 -9.49 18.64
C ILE A 14 -3.57 -8.61 17.84
N TYR A 15 -3.73 -7.35 18.27
CA TYR A 15 -4.56 -6.37 17.56
C TYR A 15 -3.72 -5.52 16.61
N GLY A 16 -3.72 -5.93 15.34
CA GLY A 16 -3.15 -5.16 14.25
C GLY A 16 -1.64 -4.99 14.30
N ARG A 17 -1.16 -4.13 13.40
CA ARG A 17 0.25 -3.75 13.23
C ARG A 17 0.36 -2.23 13.27
N ARG A 18 1.32 -1.71 14.01
CA ARG A 18 1.50 -0.25 14.16
C ARG A 18 2.13 0.38 12.91
N ASP A 19 2.84 -0.44 12.16
CA ASP A 19 3.73 -0.17 11.04
C ASP A 19 3.00 0.09 9.70
N ALA A 20 1.74 0.53 9.75
CA ALA A 20 1.02 1.08 8.61
C ALA A 20 1.09 0.20 7.34
N THR A 21 0.94 -1.11 7.52
CA THR A 21 1.02 -2.14 6.47
C THR A 21 -0.37 -2.46 5.92
N ILE A 22 -0.50 -2.64 4.61
CA ILE A 22 -1.68 -3.30 4.02
C ILE A 22 -1.36 -4.76 3.70
N SER A 23 -2.36 -5.64 3.76
CA SER A 23 -2.21 -7.05 3.38
C SER A 23 -3.18 -7.39 2.26
N VAL A 24 -2.67 -7.89 1.15
CA VAL A 24 -3.47 -8.36 0.00
C VAL A 24 -2.98 -9.74 -0.41
N MET A 25 -3.89 -10.70 -0.53
CA MET A 25 -3.58 -12.10 -0.86
C MET A 25 -2.42 -12.70 -0.02
N GLY A 26 -2.39 -12.38 1.28
CA GLY A 26 -1.36 -12.87 2.20
C GLY A 26 -0.01 -12.14 2.12
N ALA A 27 0.19 -11.26 1.16
CA ALA A 27 1.39 -10.42 1.06
C ALA A 27 1.23 -9.13 1.86
N ASN A 28 2.23 -8.82 2.69
CA ASN A 28 2.33 -7.56 3.41
C ASN A 28 3.05 -6.51 2.56
N ILE A 29 2.42 -5.36 2.36
CA ILE A 29 2.96 -4.24 1.60
C ILE A 29 3.22 -3.08 2.57
N TYR A 30 4.48 -2.68 2.64
CA TYR A 30 4.97 -1.71 3.60
C TYR A 30 5.09 -0.32 2.97
N PRO A 31 4.77 0.78 3.68
CA PRO A 31 5.00 2.14 3.19
C PRO A 31 6.45 2.40 2.78
N GLU A 32 7.41 1.77 3.44
CA GLU A 32 8.85 1.91 3.16
C GLU A 32 9.22 1.34 1.77
N ASP A 33 8.54 0.28 1.32
CA ASP A 33 8.71 -0.26 -0.04
C ASP A 33 8.24 0.78 -1.07
N ILE A 34 7.10 1.40 -0.82
CA ILE A 34 6.51 2.43 -1.70
C ILE A 34 7.38 3.68 -1.72
N GLU A 35 7.85 4.12 -0.56
CA GLU A 35 8.77 5.25 -0.41
C GLU A 35 10.07 5.02 -1.19
N THR A 36 10.64 3.82 -1.08
CA THR A 36 11.83 3.42 -1.85
C THR A 36 11.57 3.54 -3.36
N LEU A 37 10.44 3.04 -3.84
CA LEU A 37 10.08 3.10 -5.26
C LEU A 37 9.82 4.52 -5.77
N ILE A 38 9.22 5.38 -4.95
CA ILE A 38 9.05 6.81 -5.26
C ILE A 38 10.41 7.48 -5.43
N TYR A 39 11.34 7.27 -4.50
CA TYR A 39 12.65 7.94 -4.52
C TYR A 39 13.63 7.36 -5.56
N GLN A 40 13.41 6.15 -6.06
CA GLN A 40 14.18 5.59 -7.18
C GLN A 40 13.90 6.29 -8.51
N ASP A 41 12.73 6.94 -8.65
CA ASP A 41 12.38 7.72 -9.83
C ASP A 41 12.42 9.22 -9.51
N ALA A 42 13.48 9.89 -9.99
CA ALA A 42 13.68 11.32 -9.73
C ALA A 42 12.50 12.21 -10.18
N LYS A 43 11.77 11.82 -11.24
CA LYS A 43 10.61 12.59 -11.71
C LYS A 43 9.42 12.38 -10.80
N LEU A 44 9.18 11.14 -10.38
CA LEU A 44 8.10 10.82 -9.45
C LEU A 44 8.37 11.47 -8.08
N ALA A 45 9.59 11.36 -7.56
CA ALA A 45 10.02 11.97 -6.31
C ALA A 45 9.82 13.50 -6.31
N ALA A 46 10.20 14.19 -7.38
CA ALA A 46 10.03 15.64 -7.49
C ALA A 46 8.56 16.08 -7.52
N ARG A 47 7.67 15.23 -8.04
CA ARG A 47 6.24 15.51 -8.17
C ARG A 47 5.41 15.08 -6.96
N THR A 48 5.91 14.17 -6.13
CA THR A 48 5.14 13.60 -5.01
C THR A 48 5.34 14.41 -3.74
N HIS A 49 4.27 14.99 -3.20
CA HIS A 49 4.25 15.67 -1.90
C HIS A 49 4.07 14.67 -0.76
N SER A 50 3.19 13.69 -0.94
CA SER A 50 2.90 12.63 0.03
C SER A 50 2.33 11.40 -0.66
N PHE A 51 2.21 10.31 0.08
CA PHE A 51 1.54 9.11 -0.38
C PHE A 51 0.85 8.38 0.78
N ALA A 52 -0.15 7.58 0.42
CA ALA A 52 -0.84 6.67 1.32
C ALA A 52 -1.17 5.36 0.59
N LEU A 53 -1.50 4.34 1.37
CA LEU A 53 -1.91 3.03 0.92
C LEU A 53 -3.32 2.72 1.38
N ALA A 54 -4.05 1.99 0.55
CA ALA A 54 -5.35 1.43 0.90
C ALA A 54 -5.50 0.05 0.25
N VAL A 55 -6.53 -0.67 0.66
CA VAL A 55 -7.01 -1.84 -0.08
C VAL A 55 -8.36 -1.44 -0.67
N VAL A 56 -8.47 -1.52 -2.00
CA VAL A 56 -9.72 -1.21 -2.70
C VAL A 56 -10.24 -2.47 -3.37
N THR A 57 -11.56 -2.56 -3.48
CA THR A 57 -12.22 -3.65 -4.19
C THR A 57 -12.53 -3.17 -5.60
N ASP A 58 -12.03 -3.88 -6.61
CA ASP A 58 -12.33 -3.54 -8.01
C ASP A 58 -13.75 -3.97 -8.43
N ALA A 59 -14.11 -3.66 -9.68
CA ALA A 59 -15.42 -4.00 -10.25
C ALA A 59 -15.75 -5.50 -10.25
N THR A 60 -14.75 -6.37 -10.09
CA THR A 60 -14.89 -7.83 -10.03
C THR A 60 -14.98 -8.37 -8.60
N ALA A 61 -15.11 -7.49 -7.61
CA ALA A 61 -15.01 -7.82 -6.19
C ALA A 61 -13.63 -8.33 -5.75
N THR A 62 -12.58 -8.08 -6.53
CA THR A 62 -11.21 -8.49 -6.21
C THR A 62 -10.54 -7.42 -5.36
N PRO A 63 -10.00 -7.74 -4.16
CA PRO A 63 -9.22 -6.80 -3.37
C PRO A 63 -7.86 -6.57 -4.02
N ARG A 64 -7.50 -5.29 -4.20
CA ARG A 64 -6.27 -4.84 -4.84
C ARG A 64 -5.56 -3.80 -3.98
N PRO A 65 -4.22 -3.76 -3.99
CA PRO A 65 -3.48 -2.69 -3.32
C PRO A 65 -3.71 -1.38 -4.07
N CYS A 66 -4.01 -0.32 -3.34
CA CYS A 66 -4.16 1.02 -3.89
C CYS A 66 -3.07 1.94 -3.34
N ILE A 67 -2.35 2.60 -4.25
CA ILE A 67 -1.30 3.57 -3.95
C ILE A 67 -1.87 4.94 -4.29
N LEU A 68 -2.10 5.75 -3.26
CA LEU A 68 -2.62 7.11 -3.38
C LEU A 68 -1.44 8.07 -3.34
N LEU A 69 -1.31 8.93 -4.34
CA LEU A 69 -0.24 9.92 -4.46
C LEU A 69 -0.82 11.32 -4.34
N GLU A 70 -0.27 12.10 -3.42
CA GLU A 70 -0.52 13.53 -3.32
C GLU A 70 0.53 14.25 -4.19
N LEU A 71 0.10 14.92 -5.24
CA LEU A 71 1.01 15.61 -6.15
C LEU A 71 1.24 17.06 -5.71
N SER A 72 2.48 17.51 -5.88
CA SER A 72 2.93 18.88 -5.63
C SER A 72 2.53 19.86 -6.74
N ASP A 73 2.20 19.33 -7.93
CA ASP A 73 1.75 20.13 -9.07
C ASP A 73 0.22 20.11 -9.21
N ASP A 74 -0.30 21.13 -9.89
CA ASP A 74 -1.74 21.37 -10.05
C ASP A 74 -2.36 20.45 -11.13
N GLY A 75 -1.53 19.62 -11.77
CA GLY A 75 -1.87 18.80 -12.91
C GLY A 75 -2.65 17.57 -12.48
N LEU A 76 -3.92 17.49 -12.89
CA LEU A 76 -4.61 16.21 -12.92
C LEU A 76 -3.84 15.27 -13.84
N THR A 77 -3.58 14.08 -13.35
CA THR A 77 -2.84 13.12 -14.15
C THR A 77 -3.77 12.46 -15.17
N GLU A 78 -3.32 12.38 -16.42
CA GLU A 78 -3.86 11.49 -17.45
C GLU A 78 -3.88 10.02 -16.97
N ALA A 79 -4.95 9.30 -17.30
CA ALA A 79 -5.13 7.88 -16.98
C ALA A 79 -3.93 7.00 -17.42
N ALA A 80 -3.32 7.33 -18.57
CA ALA A 80 -2.16 6.60 -19.10
C ALA A 80 -0.93 6.65 -18.17
N TRP A 81 -0.71 7.77 -17.46
CA TRP A 81 0.40 7.85 -16.50
C TRP A 81 0.11 7.05 -15.24
N ALA A 82 -1.14 7.05 -14.76
CA ALA A 82 -1.54 6.23 -13.61
C ALA A 82 -1.36 4.73 -13.90
N GLU A 83 -1.72 4.29 -15.12
CA GLU A 83 -1.46 2.92 -15.58
C GLU A 83 0.04 2.59 -15.68
N GLN A 84 0.84 3.53 -16.22
CA GLN A 84 2.29 3.38 -16.26
C GLN A 84 2.89 3.25 -14.85
N LEU A 85 2.44 4.08 -13.90
CA LEU A 85 2.86 4.03 -12.51
C LEU A 85 2.44 2.72 -11.85
N ALA A 86 1.22 2.24 -12.10
CA ALA A 86 0.78 0.95 -11.59
C ALA A 86 1.70 -0.19 -12.04
N ALA A 87 2.06 -0.24 -13.33
CA ALA A 87 3.00 -1.22 -13.86
C ALA A 87 4.44 -1.05 -13.32
N GLN A 88 4.85 0.18 -13.01
CA GLN A 88 6.14 0.47 -12.37
C GLN A 88 6.17 -0.02 -10.92
N PHE A 89 5.15 0.33 -10.12
CA PHE A 89 5.03 -0.12 -8.74
C PHE A 89 4.92 -1.64 -8.63
N GLN A 90 4.12 -2.29 -9.50
CA GLN A 90 4.02 -3.75 -9.50
C GLN A 90 5.38 -4.43 -9.70
N ARG A 91 6.15 -3.97 -10.70
CA ARG A 91 7.50 -4.51 -10.96
C ARG A 91 8.46 -4.20 -9.82
N GLY A 92 8.41 -2.98 -9.29
CA GLY A 92 9.24 -2.55 -8.18
C GLY A 92 9.00 -3.35 -6.90
N LEU A 93 7.73 -3.50 -6.50
CA LEU A 93 7.32 -4.29 -5.34
C LEU A 93 7.72 -5.76 -5.49
N ALA A 94 7.54 -6.35 -6.67
CA ALA A 94 8.01 -7.72 -6.93
C ALA A 94 9.54 -7.86 -6.87
N GLY A 95 10.29 -6.77 -7.05
CA GLY A 95 11.75 -6.74 -6.90
C GLY A 95 12.21 -6.58 -5.45
N LEU A 96 11.46 -5.87 -4.62
CA LEU A 96 11.82 -5.54 -3.23
C LEU A 96 11.25 -6.50 -2.19
N ASN A 97 10.08 -7.08 -2.46
CA ASN A 97 9.28 -7.80 -1.48
C ASN A 97 8.95 -9.22 -1.98
N LEU A 98 9.52 -10.23 -1.31
CA LEU A 98 9.37 -11.64 -1.70
C LEU A 98 7.95 -12.16 -1.54
N ASP A 99 7.23 -11.71 -0.51
CA ASP A 99 5.83 -12.10 -0.29
C ASP A 99 4.95 -11.53 -1.41
N TYR A 100 5.16 -10.26 -1.78
CA TYR A 100 4.48 -9.65 -2.91
C TYR A 100 4.79 -10.37 -4.22
N LYS A 101 6.06 -10.73 -4.45
CA LYS A 101 6.48 -11.50 -5.63
C LYS A 101 5.79 -12.87 -5.71
N ALA A 102 5.71 -13.59 -4.60
CA ALA A 102 5.03 -14.88 -4.53
C ALA A 102 3.53 -14.72 -4.82
N ALA A 103 2.87 -13.78 -4.12
CA ALA A 103 1.46 -13.49 -4.35
C ALA A 103 1.16 -13.02 -5.77
N LEU A 104 2.06 -12.25 -6.39
CA LEU A 104 1.90 -11.79 -7.78
C LEU A 104 1.90 -12.95 -8.77
N SER A 105 2.67 -14.01 -8.50
CA SER A 105 2.70 -15.21 -9.35
C SER A 105 1.41 -16.04 -9.26
N GLU A 106 0.76 -16.03 -8.09
CA GLU A 106 -0.46 -16.80 -7.83
C GLU A 106 -1.73 -16.00 -8.19
N PHE A 107 -1.74 -14.70 -7.92
CA PHE A 107 -2.89 -13.80 -8.08
C PHE A 107 -2.51 -12.53 -8.88
N PRO A 108 -2.17 -12.64 -10.18
CA PRO A 108 -1.63 -11.52 -10.95
C PRO A 108 -2.58 -10.32 -11.05
N LEU A 109 -3.89 -10.56 -11.16
CA LEU A 109 -4.89 -9.48 -11.22
C LEU A 109 -5.08 -8.78 -9.87
N ALA A 110 -5.13 -9.55 -8.77
CA ALA A 110 -5.32 -9.01 -7.43
C ALA A 110 -4.09 -8.22 -6.96
N MET A 111 -2.91 -8.63 -7.42
CA MET A 111 -1.66 -7.98 -7.03
C MET A 111 -1.30 -6.79 -7.92
N ALA A 112 -1.96 -6.61 -9.07
CA ALA A 112 -1.80 -5.41 -9.87
C ALA A 112 -2.32 -4.19 -9.09
N PRO A 113 -1.47 -3.22 -8.71
CA PRO A 113 -1.90 -2.09 -7.91
C PRO A 113 -2.80 -1.14 -8.71
N ILE A 114 -3.67 -0.43 -8.00
CA ILE A 114 -4.38 0.74 -8.50
C ILE A 114 -3.61 1.98 -8.03
N VAL A 115 -3.42 2.96 -8.92
CA VAL A 115 -2.77 4.22 -8.58
C VAL A 115 -3.77 5.35 -8.71
N GLU A 116 -4.00 6.06 -7.62
CA GLU A 116 -4.86 7.24 -7.57
C GLU A 116 -4.02 8.47 -7.29
N THR A 117 -4.32 9.57 -7.97
CA THR A 117 -3.60 10.84 -7.78
C THR A 117 -4.55 11.90 -7.24
N HIS A 118 -4.07 12.67 -6.28
CA HIS A 118 -4.81 13.74 -5.64
C HIS A 118 -4.00 15.03 -5.68
N ARG A 119 -4.69 16.15 -5.77
CA ARG A 119 -4.08 17.45 -5.53
C ARG A 119 -3.70 17.58 -4.06
N ARG A 120 -2.77 18.49 -3.80
CA ARG A 120 -2.34 18.84 -2.45
C ARG A 120 -3.51 19.24 -1.55
N GLY A 121 -3.65 18.57 -0.42
CA GLY A 121 -4.70 18.79 0.58
C GLY A 121 -6.08 18.24 0.19
N GLU A 122 -6.18 17.46 -0.89
CA GLU A 122 -7.43 16.83 -1.34
C GLU A 122 -7.48 15.32 -1.02
N GLY A 123 -8.66 14.73 -1.20
CA GLY A 123 -8.90 13.30 -1.00
C GLY A 123 -8.49 12.82 0.41
N PRO A 124 -7.76 11.70 0.53
CA PRO A 124 -7.37 11.15 1.83
C PRO A 124 -6.38 12.05 2.60
N PHE A 125 -5.67 12.95 1.90
CA PHE A 125 -4.63 13.80 2.48
C PHE A 125 -5.19 15.02 3.21
N LYS A 126 -6.46 15.38 2.95
CA LYS A 126 -7.15 16.48 3.66
C LYS A 126 -7.16 16.29 5.17
N ALA A 127 -7.28 15.05 5.64
CA ALA A 127 -7.30 14.71 7.05
C ALA A 127 -5.93 14.88 7.76
N ASP A 128 -4.84 14.99 6.99
CA ASP A 128 -3.47 15.05 7.51
C ASP A 128 -2.82 16.44 7.38
N ALA A 129 -3.50 17.41 6.78
CA ALA A 129 -2.96 18.76 6.53
C ALA A 129 -2.44 19.51 7.77
N GLY A 130 -2.85 19.11 8.99
CA GLY A 130 -2.41 19.71 10.26
C GLY A 130 -1.53 18.80 11.13
N ARG A 131 -1.09 17.63 10.64
CA ARG A 131 -0.38 16.64 11.48
C ARG A 131 1.13 16.66 11.22
N ILE A 132 1.91 16.57 12.30
CA ILE A 132 3.38 16.39 12.23
C ILE A 132 3.72 15.01 11.65
N LYS A 133 2.90 13.98 11.90
CA LYS A 133 3.06 12.64 11.34
C LYS A 133 1.93 12.35 10.35
N GLN A 134 2.28 12.16 9.08
CA GLN A 134 1.36 11.79 8.02
C GLN A 134 0.86 10.34 8.22
N ARG A 135 -0.41 10.07 7.94
CA ARG A 135 -0.92 8.69 7.89
C ARG A 135 -0.52 8.08 6.55
N ARG A 136 -0.06 6.84 6.61
CA ARG A 136 0.26 6.05 5.42
C ARG A 136 -0.83 5.04 5.04
N ILE A 137 -1.89 4.88 5.86
CA ILE A 137 -3.02 3.99 5.57
C ILE A 137 -4.34 4.75 5.64
N VAL A 138 -5.17 4.53 4.62
CA VAL A 138 -6.56 4.98 4.52
C VAL A 138 -7.47 3.75 4.63
N ALA A 139 -8.56 3.89 5.38
CA ALA A 139 -9.58 2.85 5.60
C ALA A 139 -10.77 3.07 4.67
#